data_AF-A0A6L8EZ81-F1
#
_entry.id   AF-A0A6L8EZ81-F1
#
_cell.length_a   1.000
_cell.length_b   1.000
_cell.length_c   1.000
_cell.angle_alpha   90.00
_cell.angle_beta   90.00
_cell.angle_gamma   90.00
#
_symmetry.space_group_name_H-M   'P 1'
#
loop_
_entity.id
_entity.type
_entity.pdbx_description
1 polymer ?
#
loop_
_entity_poly.entity_id
_entity_poly.type
_entity_poly.pdbx_seq_one_letter_code
_entity_poly.pdbx_strand_id
1 'polypeptide(L)'
;MSVYEYFLISLALIFCGYASWTDLKTQKIRNVCSLGLLYGGTLSQLMAWYLGTTTPLYILGLFFGSGLIAFGFYWFGIFSPGDSKLFWGLCLIFPLSLFRDLSGSLSFPPLILALNIVIPYSMGLLGYLLYKFAWTPNKLALLRGFVTSNFQGAGLLEKLFNLLFFIGIATALTSVLELLGWQLDRFAGLLLVLAAFALAQKLLSPIPKTPVYYAVVGFACVWFSVRSAPSIPVFLSGFAFFLGLYLVVFVIAKQLVLGLASIALDNAVDVKGLRVGMIPAEQIIRVPQLDGSVRYEKKQVAFSSGQDDNIVVSPDPAGLDAEDIAQLQHLAARGALAEFENQIKIQPSIRFAPVISVGAVLTIVCQGPFYFKLIQLF
;
A
#
# COMPACT_ATOMS: atom_id res chain seq x y z
N MET A 1 -19.11 5.72 -27.77
CA MET A 1 -19.70 4.98 -26.64
C MET A 1 -21.19 4.86 -26.84
N SER A 2 -21.78 3.73 -26.46
CA SER A 2 -23.24 3.48 -26.54
C SER A 2 -23.98 4.10 -25.35
N VAL A 3 -25.31 4.27 -25.45
CA VAL A 3 -26.17 4.75 -24.35
C VAL A 3 -26.02 3.88 -23.10
N TYR A 4 -25.86 2.56 -23.30
CA TYR A 4 -25.62 1.60 -22.23
C TYR A 4 -24.30 1.89 -21.47
N GLU A 5 -23.23 2.22 -22.17
CA GLU A 5 -21.93 2.52 -21.54
C GLU A 5 -21.99 3.83 -20.73
N TYR A 6 -22.68 4.86 -21.23
CA TYR A 6 -22.92 6.08 -20.47
C TYR A 6 -23.77 5.84 -19.22
N PHE A 7 -24.75 4.94 -19.29
CA PHE A 7 -25.53 4.51 -18.14
C PHE A 7 -24.65 3.83 -17.09
N LEU A 8 -23.76 2.91 -17.48
CA LEU A 8 -22.82 2.25 -16.57
C LEU A 8 -21.87 3.25 -15.89
N ILE A 9 -21.33 4.20 -16.64
CA ILE A 9 -20.47 5.26 -16.10
C ILE A 9 -21.23 6.13 -15.11
N SER A 10 -22.47 6.51 -15.43
CA SER A 10 -23.32 7.30 -14.55
C SER A 10 -23.61 6.55 -13.25
N LEU A 11 -23.92 5.25 -13.35
CA LEU A 11 -24.14 4.38 -12.19
C LEU A 11 -22.88 4.31 -11.32
N ALA A 12 -21.71 4.10 -11.93
CA ALA A 12 -20.42 4.09 -11.24
C ALA A 12 -20.17 5.40 -10.46
N LEU A 13 -20.39 6.55 -11.10
CA LEU A 13 -20.21 7.87 -10.49
C LEU A 13 -21.20 8.14 -9.35
N ILE A 14 -22.46 7.73 -9.49
CA ILE A 14 -23.47 7.88 -8.43
C ILE A 14 -23.07 7.06 -7.19
N PHE A 15 -22.68 5.80 -7.37
CA PHE A 15 -22.26 4.96 -6.26
C PHE A 15 -20.95 5.44 -5.62
N CYS A 16 -19.98 5.91 -6.42
CA CYS A 16 -18.75 6.56 -5.94
C CYS A 16 -19.03 7.82 -5.13
N GLY A 17 -19.88 8.71 -5.67
CA GLY A 17 -20.26 9.97 -5.02
C GLY A 17 -21.01 9.72 -3.72
N TYR A 18 -21.95 8.77 -3.72
CA TYR A 18 -22.68 8.38 -2.51
C TYR A 18 -21.77 7.69 -1.49
N ALA A 19 -20.87 6.80 -1.91
CA ALA A 19 -19.86 6.19 -1.04
C ALA A 19 -18.96 7.25 -0.40
N SER A 20 -18.45 8.20 -1.19
CA SER A 20 -17.67 9.35 -0.72
C SER A 20 -18.42 10.19 0.30
N TRP A 21 -19.70 10.47 0.04
CA TRP A 21 -20.53 11.22 0.98
C TRP A 21 -20.75 10.45 2.29
N THR A 22 -21.05 9.15 2.23
CA THR A 22 -21.20 8.32 3.44
C THR A 22 -19.90 8.18 4.23
N ASP A 23 -18.76 8.09 3.54
CA ASP A 23 -17.44 8.01 4.15
C ASP A 23 -17.08 9.34 4.86
N LEU A 24 -17.32 10.48 4.20
CA LEU A 24 -17.14 11.81 4.77
C LEU A 24 -18.01 12.07 6.00
N LYS A 25 -19.27 11.61 6.00
CA LYS A 25 -20.26 11.91 7.03
C LYS A 25 -20.27 10.90 8.18
N THR A 26 -20.08 9.62 7.89
CA THR A 26 -20.29 8.52 8.84
C THR A 26 -19.09 7.60 9.02
N GLN A 27 -17.96 7.85 8.32
CA GLN A 27 -16.74 7.03 8.37
C GLN A 27 -16.97 5.54 8.08
N LYS A 28 -18.10 5.20 7.45
CA LYS A 28 -18.48 3.84 7.10
C LYS A 28 -19.04 3.81 5.69
N ILE A 29 -18.46 2.98 4.86
CA ILE A 29 -19.00 2.68 3.54
C ILE A 29 -20.11 1.65 3.71
N ARG A 30 -21.34 2.01 3.31
CA ARG A 30 -22.46 1.09 3.35
C ARG A 30 -22.24 -0.04 2.34
N ASN A 31 -22.45 -1.28 2.78
CA ASN A 31 -22.32 -2.47 1.92
C ASN A 31 -23.19 -2.39 0.65
N VAL A 32 -24.30 -1.65 0.68
CA VAL A 32 -25.15 -1.42 -0.49
C VAL A 32 -24.38 -0.80 -1.65
N CYS A 33 -23.42 0.10 -1.37
CA CYS A 33 -22.66 0.77 -2.42
C CYS A 33 -21.67 -0.17 -3.10
N SER A 34 -20.89 -0.90 -2.30
CA SER A 34 -19.85 -1.80 -2.80
C SER A 34 -20.43 -3.07 -3.41
N LEU A 35 -21.43 -3.69 -2.77
CA LEU A 35 -22.12 -4.86 -3.33
C LEU A 35 -22.98 -4.49 -4.54
N GLY A 36 -23.65 -3.33 -4.52
CA GLY A 36 -24.43 -2.85 -5.66
C GLY A 36 -23.57 -2.71 -6.91
N LEU A 37 -22.38 -2.13 -6.79
CA LEU A 37 -21.41 -2.04 -7.88
C LEU A 37 -20.85 -3.40 -8.29
N LEU A 38 -20.63 -4.32 -7.36
CA LEU A 38 -20.08 -5.63 -7.67
C LEU A 38 -21.09 -6.51 -8.42
N TYR A 39 -22.36 -6.53 -7.97
CA TYR A 39 -23.44 -7.23 -8.67
C TYR A 39 -23.77 -6.55 -10.00
N GLY A 40 -23.92 -5.23 -10.02
CA GLY A 40 -24.18 -4.46 -11.24
C GLY A 40 -23.04 -4.59 -12.25
N GLY A 41 -21.79 -4.54 -11.79
CA GLY A 41 -20.59 -4.75 -12.60
C GLY A 41 -20.55 -6.15 -13.19
N THR A 42 -20.71 -7.19 -12.37
CA THR A 42 -20.75 -8.58 -12.86
C THR A 42 -21.85 -8.79 -13.90
N LEU A 43 -23.07 -8.28 -13.64
CA LEU A 43 -24.17 -8.34 -14.59
C LEU A 43 -23.85 -7.59 -15.88
N SER A 44 -23.18 -6.45 -15.78
CA SER A 44 -22.77 -5.65 -16.94
C SER A 44 -21.78 -6.38 -17.84
N GLN A 45 -20.86 -7.15 -17.24
CA GLN A 45 -19.90 -7.98 -17.96
C GLN A 45 -20.59 -9.19 -18.62
N LEU A 46 -21.55 -9.82 -17.93
CA LEU A 46 -22.37 -10.88 -18.54
C LEU A 46 -23.19 -10.36 -19.72
N MET A 47 -23.75 -9.15 -19.61
CA MET A 47 -24.45 -8.49 -20.71
C MET A 47 -23.50 -8.16 -21.87
N ALA A 48 -22.28 -7.72 -21.57
CA ALA A 48 -21.25 -7.48 -22.58
C ALA A 48 -20.86 -8.77 -23.34
N TRP A 49 -20.86 -9.92 -22.66
CA TRP A 49 -20.68 -11.23 -23.28
C TRP A 49 -21.88 -11.63 -24.14
N TYR A 50 -23.11 -11.42 -23.64
CA TYR A 50 -24.33 -11.67 -24.42
C TYR A 50 -24.38 -10.85 -25.71
N LEU A 51 -23.89 -9.61 -25.67
CA LEU A 51 -23.78 -8.71 -26.82
C LEU A 51 -22.56 -9.00 -27.72
N GLY A 52 -21.76 -10.03 -27.41
CA GLY A 52 -20.60 -10.45 -28.21
C GLY A 52 -19.39 -9.52 -28.13
N THR A 53 -19.35 -8.60 -27.16
CA THR A 53 -18.25 -7.64 -27.01
C THR A 53 -17.08 -8.18 -26.18
N THR A 54 -17.29 -9.26 -25.42
CA THR A 54 -16.31 -9.88 -24.53
C THR A 54 -16.37 -11.39 -24.58
N THR A 55 -15.31 -12.04 -24.08
CA THR A 55 -15.24 -13.50 -23.95
C THR A 55 -15.40 -13.93 -22.49
N PRO A 56 -15.90 -15.14 -22.21
CA PRO A 56 -15.98 -15.68 -20.85
C PRO A 56 -14.64 -15.70 -20.13
N LEU A 57 -13.56 -16.01 -20.86
CA LEU A 57 -12.20 -16.00 -20.32
C LEU A 57 -11.78 -14.60 -19.85
N TYR A 58 -12.13 -13.57 -20.63
CA TYR A 58 -11.87 -12.18 -20.24
C TYR A 58 -12.66 -11.78 -19.00
N ILE A 59 -13.93 -12.19 -18.88
CA ILE A 59 -14.75 -11.90 -17.69
C ILE A 59 -14.15 -12.55 -16.45
N LEU A 60 -13.75 -13.82 -16.54
CA LEU A 60 -13.09 -14.52 -15.43
C LEU A 60 -11.77 -13.83 -15.07
N GLY A 61 -10.94 -13.51 -16.06
CA GLY A 61 -9.69 -12.78 -15.86
C GLY A 61 -9.90 -11.41 -15.22
N LEU A 62 -10.90 -10.67 -15.65
CA LEU A 62 -11.26 -9.38 -15.07
C LEU A 62 -11.76 -9.54 -13.64
N PHE A 63 -12.67 -10.48 -13.38
CA PHE A 63 -13.24 -10.72 -12.05
C PHE A 63 -12.20 -11.16 -11.03
N PHE A 64 -11.42 -12.20 -11.34
CA PHE A 64 -10.39 -12.70 -10.44
C PHE A 64 -9.18 -11.76 -10.36
N GLY A 65 -8.76 -11.16 -11.48
CA GLY A 65 -7.62 -10.24 -11.48
C GLY A 65 -7.91 -8.95 -10.73
N SER A 66 -9.10 -8.35 -10.89
CA SER A 66 -9.51 -7.21 -10.07
C SER A 66 -9.70 -7.57 -8.60
N GLY A 67 -10.27 -8.75 -8.32
CA GLY A 67 -10.42 -9.27 -6.95
C GLY A 67 -9.06 -9.49 -6.27
N LEU A 68 -8.07 -10.00 -6.99
CA LEU A 68 -6.70 -10.21 -6.49
C LEU A 68 -6.01 -8.89 -6.17
N ILE A 69 -6.15 -7.86 -7.02
CA ILE A 69 -5.62 -6.52 -6.75
C ILE A 69 -6.32 -5.89 -5.54
N ALA A 70 -7.65 -5.98 -5.49
CA ALA A 70 -8.46 -5.47 -4.37
C ALA A 70 -8.08 -6.12 -3.04
N PHE A 71 -7.92 -7.45 -3.05
CA PHE A 71 -7.45 -8.22 -1.90
C PHE A 71 -6.01 -7.86 -1.55
N GLY A 72 -5.14 -7.66 -2.54
CA GLY A 72 -3.78 -7.18 -2.34
C GLY A 72 -3.76 -5.85 -1.58
N PHE A 73 -4.55 -4.86 -2.01
CA PHE A 73 -4.65 -3.57 -1.31
C PHE A 73 -5.17 -3.70 0.12
N TYR A 74 -6.14 -4.57 0.37
CA TYR A 74 -6.59 -4.87 1.72
C TYR A 74 -5.49 -5.54 2.55
N TRP A 75 -4.87 -6.59 2.00
CA TRP A 75 -3.83 -7.35 2.66
C TRP A 75 -2.64 -6.47 3.02
N PHE A 76 -2.19 -5.57 2.13
CA PHE A 76 -1.12 -4.61 2.42
C PHE A 76 -1.54 -3.45 3.35
N GLY A 77 -2.80 -3.41 3.78
CA GLY A 77 -3.32 -2.35 4.66
C GLY A 77 -3.46 -0.99 3.97
N ILE A 78 -3.52 -0.97 2.63
CA ILE A 78 -3.72 0.26 1.85
C ILE A 78 -5.20 0.64 1.90
N PHE A 79 -6.09 -0.33 1.77
CA PHE A 79 -7.55 -0.13 1.75
C PHE A 79 -8.23 -0.85 2.91
N SER A 80 -9.30 -0.24 3.42
CA SER A 80 -10.24 -0.93 4.31
C SER A 80 -11.01 -2.01 3.52
N PRO A 81 -11.63 -2.99 4.20
CA PRO A 81 -12.48 -3.98 3.54
C PRO A 81 -13.60 -3.37 2.68
N GLY A 82 -14.12 -2.20 3.07
CA GLY A 82 -15.14 -1.47 2.32
C GLY A 82 -14.59 -0.87 1.01
N ASP A 83 -13.42 -0.23 1.10
CA ASP A 83 -12.73 0.41 -0.03
C ASP A 83 -12.28 -0.62 -1.07
N SER A 84 -11.75 -1.77 -0.63
CA SER A 84 -11.35 -2.86 -1.54
C SER A 84 -12.54 -3.41 -2.32
N LYS A 85 -13.70 -3.60 -1.68
CA LYS A 85 -14.92 -4.04 -2.39
C LYS A 85 -15.44 -2.98 -3.35
N LEU A 86 -15.35 -1.70 -2.98
CA LEU A 86 -15.73 -0.58 -3.85
C LEU A 86 -14.84 -0.54 -5.11
N PHE A 87 -13.52 -0.63 -4.93
CA PHE A 87 -12.55 -0.72 -6.02
C PHE A 87 -12.84 -1.92 -6.93
N TRP A 88 -13.12 -3.08 -6.34
CA TRP A 88 -13.45 -4.29 -7.09
C TRP A 88 -14.70 -4.11 -7.96
N GLY A 89 -15.78 -3.57 -7.38
CA GLY A 89 -17.01 -3.27 -8.13
C GLY A 89 -16.79 -2.25 -9.26
N LEU A 90 -15.96 -1.23 -9.03
CA LEU A 90 -15.62 -0.23 -10.05
C LEU A 90 -14.86 -0.83 -11.24
N CYS A 91 -13.93 -1.75 -10.97
CA CYS A 91 -13.22 -2.47 -12.03
C CYS A 91 -14.18 -3.24 -12.95
N LEU A 92 -15.29 -3.75 -12.40
CA LEU A 92 -16.25 -4.58 -13.12
C LEU A 92 -17.31 -3.77 -13.86
N ILE A 93 -17.68 -2.59 -13.36
CA ILE A 93 -18.73 -1.77 -13.99
C ILE A 93 -18.21 -0.93 -15.16
N PHE A 94 -16.90 -0.67 -15.21
CA PHE A 94 -16.36 0.18 -16.27
C PHE A 94 -16.47 -0.48 -17.65
N PRO A 95 -16.98 0.25 -18.65
CA PRO A 95 -17.12 -0.28 -20.00
C PRO A 95 -15.73 -0.42 -20.64
N LEU A 96 -15.52 -1.53 -21.34
CA LEU A 96 -14.23 -1.85 -21.96
C LEU A 96 -13.82 -0.89 -23.07
N SER A 97 -14.79 -0.17 -23.64
CA SER A 97 -14.52 0.90 -24.60
C SER A 97 -13.65 2.03 -24.04
N LEU A 98 -13.62 2.23 -22.72
CA LEU A 98 -12.71 3.19 -22.07
C LEU A 98 -11.22 2.83 -22.24
N PHE A 99 -10.92 1.59 -22.61
CA PHE A 99 -9.55 1.05 -22.63
C PHE A 99 -9.14 0.54 -24.02
N ARG A 100 -9.94 0.83 -25.07
CA ARG A 100 -9.76 0.28 -26.43
C ARG A 100 -8.44 0.68 -27.09
N ASP A 101 -7.94 1.87 -26.78
CA ASP A 101 -6.75 2.43 -27.44
C ASP A 101 -5.44 2.03 -26.74
N LEU A 102 -5.51 1.16 -25.73
CA LEU A 102 -4.36 0.75 -24.92
C LEU A 102 -3.88 -0.65 -25.31
N SER A 103 -2.57 -0.81 -25.50
CA SER A 103 -1.93 -2.08 -25.83
C SER A 103 -1.13 -2.64 -24.65
N GLY A 104 -0.88 -3.96 -24.67
CA GLY A 104 -0.04 -4.64 -23.67
C GLY A 104 -0.69 -4.76 -22.28
N SER A 105 0.11 -4.74 -21.21
CA SER A 105 -0.37 -4.85 -19.81
C SER A 105 -1.23 -3.66 -19.36
N LEU A 106 -1.14 -2.54 -20.06
CA LEU A 106 -2.02 -1.37 -19.88
C LEU A 106 -3.38 -1.56 -20.56
N SER A 107 -3.67 -2.71 -21.17
CA SER A 107 -5.04 -3.05 -21.57
C SER A 107 -5.88 -3.58 -20.41
N PHE A 108 -5.29 -3.82 -19.23
CA PHE A 108 -6.00 -4.38 -18.07
C PHE A 108 -6.63 -3.28 -17.21
N PRO A 109 -7.97 -3.10 -17.26
CA PRO A 109 -8.66 -1.98 -16.59
C PRO A 109 -8.38 -1.82 -15.10
N PRO A 110 -8.31 -2.90 -14.30
CA PRO A 110 -8.05 -2.79 -12.86
C PRO A 110 -6.70 -2.16 -12.54
N LEU A 111 -5.69 -2.41 -13.37
CA LEU A 111 -4.36 -1.83 -13.20
C LEU A 111 -4.39 -0.32 -13.43
N ILE A 112 -5.09 0.15 -14.46
CA ILE A 112 -5.22 1.58 -14.76
C ILE A 112 -5.94 2.30 -13.63
N LEU A 113 -7.06 1.74 -13.16
CA LEU A 113 -7.80 2.33 -12.05
C LEU A 113 -6.92 2.40 -10.80
N ALA A 114 -6.17 1.34 -10.48
CA ALA A 114 -5.21 1.34 -9.38
C ALA A 114 -4.17 2.46 -9.52
N LEU A 115 -3.58 2.64 -10.71
CA LEU A 115 -2.60 3.70 -10.97
C LEU A 115 -3.21 5.10 -10.81
N ASN A 116 -4.41 5.29 -11.35
CA ASN A 116 -5.14 6.56 -11.28
C ASN A 116 -5.62 6.91 -9.87
N ILE A 117 -5.67 5.94 -8.95
CA ILE A 117 -5.95 6.17 -7.53
C ILE A 117 -4.64 6.41 -6.77
N VAL A 118 -3.69 5.48 -6.88
CA VAL A 118 -2.47 5.46 -6.06
C VAL A 118 -1.53 6.62 -6.38
N ILE A 119 -1.30 6.93 -7.66
CA ILE A 119 -0.31 7.94 -8.04
C ILE A 119 -0.77 9.35 -7.63
N PRO A 120 -1.98 9.84 -7.99
CA PRO A 120 -2.40 11.19 -7.58
C PRO A 120 -2.49 11.32 -6.07
N TYR A 121 -2.96 10.27 -5.37
CA TYR A 121 -2.99 10.23 -3.92
C TYR A 121 -1.59 10.35 -3.31
N SER A 122 -0.63 9.56 -3.80
CA SER A 122 0.75 9.59 -3.33
C SER A 122 1.42 10.94 -3.59
N MET A 123 1.17 11.55 -4.76
CA MET A 123 1.67 12.88 -5.08
C MET A 123 1.06 13.96 -4.18
N GLY A 124 -0.25 13.93 -3.96
CA GLY A 124 -0.94 14.87 -3.07
C GLY A 124 -0.48 14.75 -1.62
N LEU A 125 -0.36 13.53 -1.11
CA LEU A 125 0.14 13.26 0.23
C LEU A 125 1.59 13.72 0.38
N LEU A 126 2.47 13.37 -0.57
CA LEU A 126 3.86 13.81 -0.56
C LEU A 126 3.95 15.34 -0.60
N GLY A 127 3.18 16.00 -1.47
CA GLY A 127 3.13 17.47 -1.56
C GLY A 127 2.69 18.11 -0.25
N TYR A 128 1.65 17.57 0.40
CA TYR A 128 1.17 18.04 1.70
C TYR A 128 2.22 17.84 2.81
N LEU A 129 2.89 16.68 2.84
CA LEU A 129 3.95 16.39 3.82
C LEU A 129 5.18 17.28 3.61
N LEU A 130 5.59 17.51 2.36
CA LEU A 130 6.67 18.44 2.03
C LEU A 130 6.31 19.88 2.41
N TYR A 131 5.06 20.29 2.15
CA TYR A 131 4.56 21.59 2.60
C TYR A 131 4.62 21.69 4.13
N LYS A 132 4.06 20.74 4.88
CA LYS A 132 4.16 20.71 6.34
C LYS A 132 5.61 20.74 6.82
N PHE A 133 6.48 19.93 6.24
CA PHE A 133 7.91 19.88 6.57
C PHE A 133 8.61 21.23 6.34
N ALA A 134 8.25 21.95 5.27
CA ALA A 134 8.79 23.27 5.00
C ALA A 134 8.41 24.30 6.08
N TRP A 135 7.32 24.08 6.82
CA TRP A 135 6.80 24.98 7.85
C TRP A 135 7.18 24.55 9.28
N THR A 136 7.68 23.34 9.50
CA THR A 136 8.07 22.87 10.83
C THR A 136 9.34 23.58 11.33
N PRO A 137 9.33 24.17 12.55
CA PRO A 137 10.56 24.67 13.18
C PRO A 137 11.49 23.50 13.57
N ASN A 138 12.81 23.69 13.50
CA ASN A 138 13.85 22.67 13.78
C ASN A 138 13.98 21.50 12.77
N LYS A 139 13.90 21.78 11.47
CA LYS A 139 14.12 20.80 10.37
C LYS A 139 15.41 19.99 10.49
N LEU A 140 16.50 20.64 10.91
CA LEU A 140 17.81 20.02 11.09
C LEU A 140 17.82 18.98 12.20
N ALA A 141 17.06 19.19 13.28
CA ALA A 141 16.95 18.20 14.36
C ALA A 141 16.18 16.96 13.89
N LEU A 142 15.13 17.14 13.09
CA LEU A 142 14.36 16.05 12.49
C LEU A 142 15.20 15.25 11.48
N LEU A 143 15.94 15.93 10.59
CA LEU A 143 16.82 15.26 9.63
C LEU A 143 18.00 14.58 10.32
N ARG A 144 18.57 15.18 11.36
CA ARG A 144 19.65 14.56 12.13
C ARG A 144 19.16 13.33 12.87
N GLY A 145 18.00 13.43 13.54
CA GLY A 145 17.33 12.30 14.19
C GLY A 145 17.07 11.15 13.22
N PHE A 146 16.57 11.48 12.02
CA PHE A 146 16.38 10.53 10.92
C PHE A 146 17.68 9.84 10.51
N VAL A 147 18.77 10.59 10.29
CA VAL A 147 20.06 9.99 9.89
C VAL A 147 20.61 9.10 11.00
N THR A 148 20.57 9.56 12.25
CA THR A 148 21.10 8.78 13.37
C THR A 148 20.29 7.51 13.63
N SER A 149 18.96 7.54 13.56
CA SER A 149 18.13 6.35 13.77
C SER A 149 18.28 5.34 12.63
N ASN A 150 18.67 5.80 11.44
CA ASN A 150 18.70 4.98 10.23
C ASN A 150 20.05 4.38 9.88
N PHE A 151 21.14 4.95 10.36
CA PHE A 151 22.50 4.54 10.00
C PHE A 151 23.32 4.03 11.20
N GLN A 152 22.67 3.54 12.25
CA GLN A 152 23.34 2.99 13.44
C GLN A 152 23.20 1.46 13.57
N GLY A 153 24.33 0.81 13.87
CA GLY A 153 24.39 -0.59 14.35
C GLY A 153 23.80 -1.65 13.42
N ALA A 154 23.10 -2.62 14.02
CA ALA A 154 22.52 -3.79 13.35
C ALA A 154 21.47 -3.45 12.26
N GLY A 155 20.86 -2.27 12.32
CA GLY A 155 19.88 -1.83 11.32
C GLY A 155 20.48 -1.54 9.94
N LEU A 156 21.78 -1.22 9.86
CA LEU A 156 22.47 -0.99 8.60
C LEU A 156 22.67 -2.30 7.83
N LEU A 157 23.00 -3.37 8.56
CA LEU A 157 23.14 -4.71 8.02
C LEU A 157 21.79 -5.22 7.47
N GLU A 158 20.70 -5.06 8.21
CA GLU A 158 19.35 -5.39 7.73
C GLU A 158 18.98 -4.60 6.46
N LYS A 159 19.32 -3.30 6.38
CA LYS A 159 19.07 -2.48 5.18
C LYS A 159 19.87 -2.96 3.97
N LEU A 160 21.13 -3.36 4.18
CA LEU A 160 21.96 -3.91 3.12
C LEU A 160 21.43 -5.26 2.62
N PHE A 161 20.94 -6.12 3.51
CA PHE A 161 20.31 -7.37 3.10
C PHE A 161 18.98 -7.15 2.39
N ASN A 162 18.15 -6.23 2.86
CA ASN A 162 16.91 -5.85 2.16
C ASN A 162 17.20 -5.27 0.76
N LEU A 163 18.28 -4.53 0.60
CA LEU A 163 18.74 -4.07 -0.71
C LEU A 163 19.15 -5.25 -1.61
N LEU A 164 19.99 -6.17 -1.11
CA LEU A 164 20.40 -7.35 -1.89
C LEU A 164 19.19 -8.20 -2.28
N PHE A 165 18.23 -8.34 -1.37
CA PHE A 165 16.98 -9.04 -1.61
C PHE A 165 16.12 -8.33 -2.66
N PHE A 166 16.02 -7.00 -2.61
CA PHE A 166 15.34 -6.19 -3.61
C PHE A 166 15.93 -6.40 -5.00
N ILE A 167 17.25 -6.38 -5.11
CA ILE A 167 17.96 -6.60 -6.37
C ILE A 167 17.75 -8.04 -6.86
N GLY A 168 17.81 -9.03 -5.97
CA GLY A 168 17.57 -10.43 -6.31
C GLY A 168 16.14 -10.68 -6.83
N ILE A 169 15.13 -10.04 -6.23
CA ILE A 169 13.76 -10.10 -6.72
C ILE A 169 13.63 -9.40 -8.07
N ALA A 170 14.23 -8.22 -8.21
CA ALA A 170 14.20 -7.49 -9.46
C ALA A 170 14.76 -8.33 -10.62
N THR A 171 15.93 -8.96 -10.43
CA THR A 171 16.57 -9.80 -11.45
C THR A 171 15.78 -11.07 -11.73
N ALA A 172 15.33 -11.79 -10.69
CA ALA A 172 14.50 -12.98 -10.84
C ALA A 172 13.21 -12.70 -11.62
N LEU A 173 12.54 -11.60 -11.28
CA LEU A 173 11.28 -11.22 -11.91
C LEU A 173 11.50 -10.83 -13.38
N THR A 174 12.53 -10.02 -13.68
CA THR A 174 12.84 -9.67 -15.07
C THR A 174 13.19 -10.89 -15.91
N SER A 175 14.00 -11.82 -15.39
CA SER A 175 14.36 -13.04 -16.12
C SER A 175 13.16 -13.96 -16.38
N VAL A 176 12.24 -14.08 -15.41
CA VAL A 176 11.00 -14.86 -15.61
C VAL A 176 10.08 -14.22 -16.64
N LEU A 177 9.94 -12.88 -16.62
CA LEU A 177 9.13 -12.16 -17.61
C LEU A 177 9.70 -12.27 -19.02
N GLU A 178 11.02 -12.16 -19.16
CA GLU A 178 11.71 -12.37 -20.44
C GLU A 178 11.53 -13.80 -20.96
N LEU A 179 11.62 -14.82 -20.08
CA LEU A 179 11.38 -16.22 -20.44
C LEU A 179 9.94 -16.44 -20.94
N LEU A 180 8.97 -15.75 -20.35
CA LEU A 180 7.56 -15.79 -20.76
C LEU A 180 7.27 -14.94 -22.00
N GLY A 181 8.27 -14.25 -22.57
CA GLY A 181 8.11 -13.34 -23.71
C GLY A 181 7.29 -12.09 -23.38
N TRP A 182 7.16 -11.75 -22.09
CA TRP A 182 6.25 -10.70 -21.65
C TRP A 182 6.98 -9.37 -21.54
N GLN A 183 6.76 -8.49 -22.52
CA GLN A 183 7.34 -7.15 -22.55
C GLN A 183 6.45 -6.18 -21.76
N LEU A 184 6.77 -5.98 -20.48
CA LEU A 184 6.19 -4.87 -19.72
C LEU A 184 6.90 -3.56 -20.05
N ASP A 185 6.13 -2.47 -20.07
CA ASP A 185 6.71 -1.12 -20.04
C ASP A 185 7.58 -0.94 -18.78
N ARG A 186 8.65 -0.16 -18.88
CA ARG A 186 9.64 0.03 -17.80
C ARG A 186 8.98 0.48 -16.50
N PHE A 187 8.00 1.37 -16.59
CA PHE A 187 7.27 1.86 -15.42
C PHE A 187 6.43 0.76 -14.75
N ALA A 188 5.69 -0.01 -15.55
CA ALA A 188 4.90 -1.13 -15.05
C ALA A 188 5.79 -2.25 -14.48
N GLY A 189 6.95 -2.50 -15.10
CA GLY A 189 7.97 -3.42 -14.59
C GLY A 189 8.51 -2.98 -13.22
N LEU A 190 8.81 -1.69 -13.05
CA LEU A 190 9.25 -1.14 -11.76
C LEU A 190 8.19 -1.31 -10.67
N LEU A 191 6.92 -1.02 -10.98
CA LEU A 191 5.82 -1.23 -10.03
C LEU A 191 5.66 -2.70 -9.66
N LEU A 192 5.80 -3.61 -10.64
CA LEU A 192 5.76 -5.05 -10.39
C LEU A 192 6.90 -5.49 -9.48
N VAL A 193 8.12 -5.00 -9.69
CA VAL A 193 9.28 -5.27 -8.83
C VAL A 193 9.04 -4.77 -7.41
N LEU A 194 8.52 -3.55 -7.25
CA LEU A 194 8.18 -2.99 -5.93
C LEU A 194 7.09 -3.83 -5.23
N ALA A 195 6.05 -4.23 -5.95
CA ALA A 195 4.97 -5.06 -5.44
C ALA A 195 5.47 -6.46 -5.04
N ALA A 196 6.28 -7.09 -5.89
CA ALA A 196 6.87 -8.40 -5.62
C ALA A 196 7.80 -8.36 -4.40
N PHE A 197 8.61 -7.31 -4.28
CA PHE A 197 9.47 -7.11 -3.12
C PHE A 197 8.65 -6.92 -1.83
N ALA A 198 7.62 -6.08 -1.86
CA ALA A 198 6.75 -5.87 -0.71
C ALA A 198 6.02 -7.17 -0.30
N LEU A 199 5.54 -7.93 -1.29
CA LEU A 199 4.92 -9.24 -1.07
C LEU A 199 5.89 -10.21 -0.43
N ALA A 200 7.09 -10.33 -0.97
CA ALA A 200 8.10 -11.24 -0.44
C ALA A 200 8.53 -10.84 0.98
N GLN A 201 8.73 -9.54 1.25
CA GLN A 201 9.01 -9.06 2.61
C GLN A 201 7.88 -9.41 3.58
N LYS A 202 6.63 -9.30 3.16
CA LYS A 202 5.48 -9.64 4.00
C LYS A 202 5.34 -11.15 4.21
N LEU A 203 5.59 -11.97 3.18
CA LEU A 203 5.55 -13.42 3.31
C LEU A 203 6.71 -13.98 4.17
N LEU A 204 7.87 -13.32 4.14
CA LEU A 204 9.05 -13.69 4.90
C LEU A 204 9.11 -13.05 6.29
N SER A 205 8.19 -12.14 6.63
CA SER A 205 8.16 -11.49 7.95
C SER A 205 7.98 -12.45 9.14
N PRO A 206 7.30 -13.61 9.03
CA PRO A 206 7.20 -14.57 10.14
C PRO A 206 8.51 -15.34 10.40
N ILE A 207 9.46 -15.31 9.46
CA ILE A 207 10.69 -16.09 9.57
C ILE A 207 11.69 -15.34 10.45
N PRO A 208 12.28 -15.98 11.48
CA PRO A 208 13.27 -15.35 12.33
C PRO A 208 14.49 -14.95 11.50
N LYS A 209 14.77 -13.64 11.49
CA LYS A 209 15.86 -13.02 10.72
C LYS A 209 17.23 -13.29 11.37
N THR A 210 17.67 -14.54 11.31
CA THR A 210 18.97 -14.98 11.82
C THR A 210 20.12 -14.57 10.88
N PRO A 211 21.37 -14.46 11.36
CA PRO A 211 22.54 -14.22 10.50
C PRO A 211 22.68 -15.25 9.36
N VAL A 212 22.29 -16.50 9.61
CA VAL A 212 22.31 -17.59 8.62
C VAL A 212 21.28 -17.33 7.52
N TYR A 213 20.06 -16.91 7.89
CA TYR A 213 19.04 -16.52 6.91
C TYR A 213 19.56 -15.43 5.96
N TYR A 214 20.16 -14.39 6.53
CA TYR A 214 20.74 -13.29 5.74
C TYR A 214 21.87 -13.77 4.81
N ALA A 215 22.77 -14.63 5.29
CA ALA A 215 23.86 -15.18 4.49
C ALA A 215 23.34 -16.01 3.30
N VAL A 216 22.39 -16.90 3.52
CA VAL A 216 21.83 -17.78 2.46
C VAL A 216 21.06 -16.96 1.43
N VAL A 217 20.14 -16.09 1.87
CA VAL A 217 19.32 -15.28 0.97
C VAL A 217 20.19 -14.27 0.21
N GLY A 218 21.13 -13.61 0.89
CA GLY A 218 22.07 -12.67 0.27
C GLY A 218 22.94 -13.35 -0.79
N PHE A 219 23.51 -14.52 -0.47
CA PHE A 219 24.32 -15.29 -1.42
C PHE A 219 23.50 -15.71 -2.64
N ALA A 220 22.29 -16.24 -2.44
CA ALA A 220 21.41 -16.65 -3.54
C ALA A 220 21.05 -15.48 -4.46
N CYS A 221 20.70 -14.31 -3.89
CA CYS A 221 20.34 -13.12 -4.65
C CYS A 221 21.52 -12.58 -5.47
N VAL A 222 22.71 -12.50 -4.88
CA VAL A 222 23.93 -12.05 -5.57
C VAL A 222 24.33 -13.03 -6.65
N TRP A 223 24.38 -14.34 -6.34
CA TRP A 223 24.71 -15.39 -7.29
C TRP A 223 23.78 -15.36 -8.51
N PHE A 224 22.47 -15.27 -8.28
CA PHE A 224 21.48 -15.21 -9.34
C PHE A 224 21.63 -13.93 -10.18
N SER A 225 21.86 -12.79 -9.55
CA SER A 225 22.03 -11.51 -10.24
C SER A 225 23.29 -11.48 -11.10
N VAL A 226 24.40 -12.07 -10.64
CA VAL A 226 25.65 -12.19 -11.41
C VAL A 226 25.47 -13.12 -12.60
N ARG A 227 24.78 -14.26 -12.43
CA ARG A 227 24.55 -15.22 -13.53
C ARG A 227 23.64 -14.66 -14.63
N SER A 228 22.68 -13.82 -14.23
CA SER A 228 21.69 -13.25 -15.16
C SER A 228 22.23 -12.04 -15.94
N ALA A 229 23.34 -11.45 -15.50
CA ALA A 229 23.90 -10.28 -16.16
C ALA A 229 24.75 -10.67 -17.39
N PRO A 230 24.51 -10.07 -18.57
CA PRO A 230 25.26 -10.38 -19.78
C PRO A 230 26.73 -9.88 -19.73
N SER A 231 27.03 -8.91 -18.86
CA SER A 231 28.39 -8.41 -18.63
C SER A 231 28.52 -7.67 -17.30
N ILE A 232 29.76 -7.53 -16.79
CA ILE A 232 30.07 -6.81 -15.55
C ILE A 232 29.60 -5.34 -15.56
N PRO A 233 29.79 -4.56 -16.66
CA PRO A 233 29.30 -3.18 -16.71
C PRO A 233 27.77 -3.07 -16.62
N VAL A 234 27.04 -4.00 -17.26
CA VAL A 234 25.56 -4.05 -17.19
C VAL A 234 25.09 -4.42 -15.79
N PHE A 235 25.79 -5.36 -15.13
CA PHE A 235 25.54 -5.68 -13.73
C PHE A 235 25.74 -4.45 -12.82
N LEU A 236 26.87 -3.75 -12.93
CA LEU A 236 27.18 -2.60 -12.09
C LEU A 236 26.22 -1.43 -12.30
N SER A 237 25.82 -1.15 -13.55
CA SER A 237 24.86 -0.09 -13.85
C SER A 237 23.46 -0.42 -13.34
N GLY A 238 23.00 -1.67 -13.52
CA GLY A 238 21.74 -2.14 -12.96
C GLY A 238 21.74 -2.11 -11.42
N PHE A 239 22.84 -2.56 -10.80
CA PHE A 239 23.03 -2.50 -9.36
C PHE A 239 22.96 -1.05 -8.85
N ALA A 240 23.66 -0.11 -9.49
CA ALA A 240 23.64 1.30 -9.11
C ALA A 240 22.24 1.92 -9.26
N PHE A 241 21.50 1.57 -10.32
CA PHE A 241 20.13 2.01 -10.52
C PHE A 241 19.19 1.50 -9.42
N PHE A 242 19.18 0.19 -9.14
CA PHE A 242 18.33 -0.39 -8.09
C PHE A 242 18.76 0.07 -6.69
N LEU A 243 20.04 0.32 -6.46
CA LEU A 243 20.55 0.95 -5.25
C LEU A 243 19.95 2.35 -5.06
N GLY A 244 20.04 3.20 -6.08
CA GLY A 244 19.45 4.54 -6.07
C GLY A 244 17.94 4.48 -5.82
N LEU A 245 17.23 3.60 -6.54
CA LEU A 245 15.80 3.42 -6.37
C LEU A 245 15.44 2.95 -4.96
N TYR A 246 16.15 1.96 -4.41
CA TYR A 246 15.91 1.43 -3.08
C TYR A 246 16.12 2.51 -2.00
N LEU A 247 17.22 3.27 -2.11
CA LEU A 247 17.50 4.38 -1.20
C LEU A 247 16.41 5.45 -1.27
N VAL A 248 16.00 5.85 -2.48
CA VAL A 248 14.96 6.88 -2.66
C VAL A 248 13.61 6.40 -2.13
N VAL A 249 13.17 5.19 -2.48
CA VAL A 249 11.82 4.71 -2.15
C VAL A 249 11.72 4.21 -0.71
N PHE A 250 12.62 3.33 -0.28
CA PHE A 250 12.47 2.61 0.99
C PHE A 250 13.20 3.25 2.16
N VAL A 251 14.28 3.98 1.91
CA VAL A 251 15.01 4.68 2.97
C VAL A 251 14.50 6.11 3.09
N ILE A 252 14.57 6.89 2.02
CA ILE A 252 14.21 8.30 2.06
C ILE A 252 12.68 8.46 2.08
N ALA A 253 11.98 8.10 1.00
CA ALA A 253 10.56 8.39 0.87
C ALA A 253 9.74 7.70 1.97
N LYS A 254 9.87 6.39 2.16
CA LYS A 254 9.11 5.66 3.18
C LYS A 254 9.31 6.23 4.59
N GLN A 255 10.54 6.37 5.05
CA GLN A 255 10.78 6.77 6.44
C GLN A 255 10.56 8.27 6.66
N LEU A 256 10.83 9.11 5.66
CA LEU A 256 10.49 10.52 5.71
C LEU A 256 8.97 10.70 5.72
N VAL A 257 8.24 10.01 4.83
CA VAL A 257 6.77 10.06 4.77
C VAL A 257 6.16 9.57 6.07
N LEU A 258 6.59 8.42 6.61
CA LEU A 258 6.07 7.89 7.88
C LEU A 258 6.42 8.79 9.07
N GLY A 259 7.65 9.30 9.14
CA GLY A 259 8.07 10.22 10.20
C GLY A 259 7.31 11.54 10.16
N LEU A 260 7.13 12.14 8.98
CA LEU A 260 6.37 13.36 8.80
C LEU A 260 4.88 13.14 9.01
N ALA A 261 4.33 12.02 8.55
CA ALA A 261 2.95 11.65 8.81
C ALA A 261 2.73 11.55 10.33
N SER A 262 3.61 10.86 11.06
CA SER A 262 3.44 10.72 12.50
C SER A 262 3.47 12.05 13.25
N ILE A 263 4.26 13.01 12.79
CA ILE A 263 4.33 14.34 13.40
C ILE A 263 3.14 15.22 12.99
N ALA A 264 2.71 15.13 11.73
CA ALA A 264 1.77 16.08 11.14
C ALA A 264 0.30 15.64 11.23
N LEU A 265 0.05 14.33 11.37
CA LEU A 265 -1.26 13.70 11.23
C LEU A 265 -1.72 12.99 12.51
N ASP A 266 -0.81 12.36 13.26
CA ASP A 266 -1.20 11.61 14.46
C ASP A 266 -1.65 12.54 15.59
N ASN A 267 -2.71 12.14 16.28
CA ASN A 267 -3.20 12.84 17.46
C ASN A 267 -3.01 11.97 18.70
N ALA A 268 -2.48 12.55 19.76
CA ALA A 268 -2.41 11.87 21.05
C ALA A 268 -3.80 11.88 21.71
N VAL A 269 -4.32 10.70 22.02
CA VAL A 269 -5.62 10.50 22.66
C VAL A 269 -5.41 9.74 23.97
N ASP A 270 -6.04 10.20 25.04
CA ASP A 270 -6.07 9.46 26.32
C ASP A 270 -6.76 8.11 26.12
N VAL A 271 -6.22 7.05 26.70
CA VAL A 271 -6.79 5.70 26.69
C VAL A 271 -8.28 5.69 27.10
N LYS A 272 -8.70 6.58 28.01
CA LYS A 272 -10.12 6.73 28.39
C LYS A 272 -11.01 7.27 27.27
N GLY A 273 -10.44 8.02 26.35
CA GLY A 273 -11.13 8.64 25.21
C GLY A 273 -11.15 7.79 23.94
N LEU A 274 -10.57 6.58 23.97
CA LEU A 274 -10.55 5.68 22.83
C LEU A 274 -11.96 5.24 22.43
N ARG A 275 -12.20 5.16 21.13
CA ARG A 275 -13.45 4.70 20.53
C ARG A 275 -13.17 3.57 19.56
N VAL A 276 -14.12 2.65 19.45
CA VAL A 276 -14.07 1.54 18.48
C VAL A 276 -13.87 2.10 17.07
N GLY A 277 -12.91 1.53 16.34
CA GLY A 277 -12.54 1.95 14.98
C GLY A 277 -11.46 3.04 14.90
N MET A 278 -10.90 3.51 16.03
CA MET A 278 -9.68 4.33 16.00
C MET A 278 -8.47 3.46 15.61
N ILE A 279 -7.61 3.94 14.72
CA ILE A 279 -6.43 3.21 14.24
C ILE A 279 -5.19 3.67 15.03
N PRO A 280 -4.51 2.81 15.78
CA PRO A 280 -3.33 3.20 16.54
C PRO A 280 -2.16 3.46 15.58
N ALA A 281 -1.38 4.50 15.85
CA ALA A 281 -0.23 4.90 15.03
C ALA A 281 1.08 4.22 15.43
N GLU A 282 1.11 3.64 16.63
CA GLU A 282 2.28 3.04 17.27
C GLU A 282 1.91 1.63 17.74
N GLN A 283 2.88 0.70 17.69
CA GLN A 283 2.73 -0.61 18.30
C GLN A 283 3.12 -0.55 19.77
N ILE A 284 2.37 -1.26 20.61
CA ILE A 284 2.73 -1.47 22.02
C ILE A 284 3.25 -2.90 22.16
N ILE A 285 4.56 -3.02 22.42
CA ILE A 285 5.22 -4.31 22.61
C ILE A 285 5.49 -4.58 24.09
N ARG A 286 5.36 -5.84 24.47
CA ARG A 286 5.68 -6.40 25.77
C ARG A 286 7.15 -6.79 25.79
N VAL A 287 7.97 -6.08 26.55
CA VAL A 287 9.40 -6.39 26.72
C VAL A 287 9.58 -7.07 28.08
N PRO A 288 9.88 -8.39 28.12
CA PRO A 288 10.23 -9.05 29.38
C PRO A 288 11.61 -8.54 29.84
N GLN A 289 11.69 -8.04 31.07
CA GLN A 289 12.96 -7.69 31.71
C GLN A 289 13.60 -8.92 32.35
N LEU A 290 14.93 -8.85 32.53
CA LEU A 290 15.73 -9.91 33.19
C LEU A 290 15.24 -10.22 34.61
N ASP A 291 14.52 -9.28 35.23
CA ASP A 291 13.99 -9.37 36.59
C ASP A 291 12.61 -10.07 36.64
N GLY A 292 12.09 -10.52 35.49
CA GLY A 292 10.76 -11.15 35.36
C GLY A 292 9.58 -10.16 35.31
N SER A 293 9.85 -8.86 35.47
CA SER A 293 8.87 -7.78 35.24
C SER A 293 8.65 -7.55 33.75
N VAL A 294 7.52 -6.92 33.43
CA VAL A 294 7.10 -6.64 32.05
C VAL A 294 7.08 -5.14 31.85
N ARG A 295 7.88 -4.65 30.91
CA ARG A 295 7.81 -3.25 30.46
C ARG A 295 7.07 -3.18 29.13
N TYR A 296 6.31 -2.12 28.91
CA TYR A 296 5.68 -1.85 27.63
C TYR A 296 6.46 -0.77 26.91
N GLU A 297 6.82 -1.00 25.65
CA GLU A 297 7.52 -0.03 24.81
C GLU A 297 6.68 0.34 23.58
N LYS A 298 6.76 1.61 23.17
CA LYS A 298 6.17 2.11 21.93
C LYS A 298 7.16 1.93 20.79
N LYS A 299 6.74 1.25 19.73
CA LYS A 299 7.52 1.08 18.52
C LYS A 299 6.79 1.68 17.32
N GLN A 300 7.50 2.43 16.49
CA GLN A 300 6.97 2.86 15.20
C GLN A 300 6.76 1.66 14.30
N VAL A 301 5.63 1.67 13.60
CA VAL A 301 5.21 0.60 12.70
C VAL A 301 6.20 0.46 11.56
N ALA A 302 6.94 -0.64 11.54
CA ALA A 302 7.61 -1.08 10.33
C ALA A 302 6.61 -1.88 9.50
N PHE A 303 6.56 -1.67 8.17
CA PHE A 303 5.79 -2.47 7.19
C PHE A 303 6.04 -4.00 7.25
N SER A 304 6.91 -4.46 8.14
CA SER A 304 7.34 -5.84 8.30
C SER A 304 7.73 -6.13 9.76
N SER A 305 6.98 -5.63 10.74
CA SER A 305 7.02 -6.20 12.08
C SER A 305 6.19 -7.47 12.04
N GLY A 306 6.86 -8.63 12.15
CA GLY A 306 6.17 -9.90 12.34
C GLY A 306 5.21 -9.83 13.52
N GLN A 307 4.25 -10.74 13.53
CA GLN A 307 3.34 -11.00 14.62
C GLN A 307 4.19 -11.58 15.78
N ASP A 308 4.88 -10.70 16.51
CA ASP A 308 5.56 -11.06 17.74
C ASP A 308 4.47 -11.32 18.78
N ASP A 309 4.51 -12.47 19.48
CA ASP A 309 3.57 -12.82 20.57
C ASP A 309 3.57 -11.78 21.71
N ASN A 310 4.51 -10.84 21.66
CA ASN A 310 4.65 -9.73 22.57
C ASN A 310 3.88 -8.47 22.15
N ILE A 311 3.24 -8.43 20.98
CA ILE A 311 2.48 -7.25 20.53
C ILE A 311 1.12 -7.24 21.21
N VAL A 312 0.86 -6.21 22.02
CA VAL A 312 -0.41 -6.01 22.73
C VAL A 312 -1.43 -5.32 21.83
N VAL A 313 -0.97 -4.33 21.06
CA VAL A 313 -1.82 -3.57 20.14
C VAL A 313 -1.04 -3.30 18.87
N SER A 314 -1.67 -3.57 17.74
CA SER A 314 -1.12 -3.37 16.42
C SER A 314 -1.95 -2.37 15.60
N PRO A 315 -1.33 -1.63 14.67
CA PRO A 315 -2.01 -0.76 13.71
C PRO A 315 -2.79 -1.60 12.68
N ASP A 316 -3.96 -2.09 13.07
CA ASP A 316 -4.88 -2.75 12.14
C ASP A 316 -5.68 -1.69 11.35
N PRO A 317 -5.74 -1.76 10.00
CA PRO A 317 -6.63 -0.93 9.19
C PRO A 317 -8.12 -1.00 9.58
N ALA A 318 -8.56 -2.08 10.22
CA ALA A 318 -9.91 -2.21 10.78
C ALA A 318 -10.14 -1.32 12.01
N GLY A 319 -9.06 -0.85 12.65
CA GLY A 319 -9.08 -0.09 13.90
C GLY A 319 -9.28 -0.97 15.13
N LEU A 320 -9.18 -0.34 16.31
CA LEU A 320 -9.34 -1.01 17.60
C LEU A 320 -10.76 -1.53 17.79
N ASP A 321 -10.87 -2.77 18.27
CA ASP A 321 -12.14 -3.33 18.71
C ASP A 321 -12.43 -3.01 20.19
N ALA A 322 -13.56 -3.50 20.70
CA ALA A 322 -13.95 -3.25 22.09
C ALA A 322 -13.07 -4.00 23.11
N GLU A 323 -12.50 -5.14 22.72
CA GLU A 323 -11.64 -5.97 23.56
C GLU A 323 -10.26 -5.34 23.70
N ASP A 324 -9.68 -4.86 22.60
CA ASP A 324 -8.44 -4.09 22.54
C ASP A 324 -8.53 -2.86 23.46
N ILE A 325 -9.63 -2.10 23.37
CA ILE A 325 -9.86 -0.91 24.19
C ILE A 325 -9.95 -1.29 25.67
N ALA A 326 -10.67 -2.35 26.01
CA ALA A 326 -10.78 -2.81 27.39
C ALA A 326 -9.41 -3.26 27.94
N GLN A 327 -8.61 -3.94 27.12
CA GLN A 327 -7.25 -4.35 27.49
C GLN A 327 -6.34 -3.13 27.72
N LEU A 328 -6.38 -2.13 26.85
CA LEU A 328 -5.63 -0.88 27.00
C LEU A 328 -6.05 -0.10 28.24
N GLN A 329 -7.35 0.03 28.50
CA GLN A 329 -7.88 0.70 29.69
C GLN A 329 -7.45 0.00 30.97
N HIS A 330 -7.44 -1.33 30.97
CA HIS A 330 -6.96 -2.12 32.09
C HIS A 330 -5.45 -1.97 32.31
N LEU A 331 -4.65 -1.88 31.25
CA LEU A 331 -3.21 -1.60 31.35
C LEU A 331 -2.92 -0.18 31.88
N ALA A 332 -3.68 0.81 31.42
CA ALA A 332 -3.61 2.17 31.95
C ALA A 332 -3.98 2.22 33.44
N ALA A 333 -5.04 1.52 33.85
CA ALA A 333 -5.47 1.43 35.25
C ALA A 333 -4.41 0.78 36.16
N ARG A 334 -3.62 -0.16 35.63
CA ARG A 334 -2.50 -0.79 36.35
C ARG A 334 -1.22 0.05 36.37
N GLY A 335 -1.24 1.26 35.81
CA GLY A 335 -0.06 2.14 35.71
C GLY A 335 0.99 1.67 34.70
N ALA A 336 0.71 0.61 33.93
CA ALA A 336 1.65 0.05 32.97
C ALA A 336 1.93 0.97 31.78
N LEU A 337 1.06 1.97 31.56
CA LEU A 337 1.18 2.99 30.51
C LEU A 337 1.55 4.38 31.07
N ALA A 338 1.94 4.47 32.33
CA ALA A 338 2.27 5.75 32.98
C ALA A 338 3.47 6.46 32.33
N GLU A 339 4.45 5.71 31.81
CA GLU A 339 5.59 6.26 31.03
C GLU A 339 5.16 7.00 29.75
N PHE A 340 3.92 6.78 29.31
CA PHE A 340 3.33 7.39 28.12
C PHE A 340 2.19 8.35 28.47
N GLU A 341 2.09 8.77 29.73
CA GLU A 341 1.00 9.63 30.24
C GLU A 341 -0.40 9.05 29.98
N ASN A 342 -0.52 7.71 29.85
CA ASN A 342 -1.74 7.03 29.42
C ASN A 342 -2.30 7.55 28.08
N GLN A 343 -1.44 8.03 27.18
CA GLN A 343 -1.82 8.50 25.85
C GLN A 343 -1.31 7.57 24.76
N ILE A 344 -2.15 7.37 23.74
CA ILE A 344 -1.84 6.60 22.54
C ILE A 344 -2.02 7.52 21.33
N LYS A 345 -1.06 7.47 20.40
CA LYS A 345 -1.20 8.18 19.13
C LYS A 345 -2.14 7.43 18.23
N ILE A 346 -3.15 8.13 17.72
CA ILE A 346 -4.16 7.63 16.79
C ILE A 346 -3.91 8.26 15.43
N GLN A 347 -3.83 7.42 14.40
CA GLN A 347 -3.77 7.87 13.01
C GLN A 347 -5.13 8.47 12.63
N PRO A 348 -5.16 9.57 11.88
CA PRO A 348 -6.40 10.07 11.34
C PRO A 348 -6.95 9.05 10.34
N SER A 349 -8.24 8.74 10.44
CA SER A 349 -8.93 7.89 9.47
C SER A 349 -8.83 8.53 8.08
N ILE A 350 -8.03 7.95 7.19
CA ILE A 350 -7.92 8.42 5.81
C ILE A 350 -9.19 7.96 5.08
N ARG A 351 -9.93 8.92 4.57
CA ARG A 351 -11.16 8.70 3.81
C ARG A 351 -10.80 8.35 2.38
N PHE A 352 -10.72 7.07 2.08
CA PHE A 352 -10.25 6.59 0.77
C PHE A 352 -11.34 6.60 -0.31
N ALA A 353 -12.63 6.57 0.04
CA ALA A 353 -13.70 6.57 -0.94
C ALA A 353 -13.70 7.83 -1.87
N PRO A 354 -13.45 9.05 -1.35
CA PRO A 354 -13.22 10.23 -2.18
C PRO A 354 -12.02 10.09 -3.13
N VAL A 355 -10.93 9.49 -2.66
CA VAL A 355 -9.72 9.26 -3.46
C VAL A 355 -10.01 8.27 -4.60
N ILE A 356 -10.72 7.19 -4.30
CA ILE A 356 -11.19 6.21 -5.29
C ILE A 356 -12.09 6.90 -6.33
N SER A 357 -12.97 7.80 -5.89
CA SER A 357 -13.86 8.54 -6.78
C SER A 357 -13.11 9.48 -7.72
N VAL A 358 -12.06 10.18 -7.22
CA VAL A 358 -11.17 10.97 -8.07
C VAL A 358 -10.46 10.08 -9.09
N GLY A 359 -9.94 8.93 -8.68
CA GLY A 359 -9.31 7.98 -9.59
C GLY A 359 -10.28 7.42 -10.64
N ALA A 360 -11.54 7.19 -10.28
CA ALA A 360 -12.60 6.81 -11.21
C ALA A 360 -12.86 7.90 -12.26
N VAL A 361 -12.98 9.16 -11.84
CA VAL A 361 -13.13 10.32 -12.75
C VAL A 361 -11.92 10.45 -13.67
N LEU A 362 -10.70 10.37 -13.14
CA LEU A 362 -9.48 10.41 -13.94
C LEU A 362 -9.44 9.29 -14.98
N THR A 363 -9.88 8.08 -14.61
CA THR A 363 -9.97 6.95 -15.54
C THR A 363 -10.95 7.22 -16.68
N ILE A 364 -12.12 7.79 -16.37
CA ILE A 364 -13.14 8.13 -17.38
C ILE A 364 -12.63 9.23 -18.32
N VAL A 365 -12.02 10.28 -17.78
CA VAL A 365 -11.57 11.45 -18.56
C VAL A 365 -10.34 11.12 -19.39
N CYS A 366 -9.37 10.39 -18.84
CA CYS A 366 -8.12 10.09 -19.52
C CYS A 366 -8.20 8.87 -20.44
N GLN A 367 -9.22 8.01 -20.28
CA GLN A 367 -9.39 6.77 -21.05
C GLN A 367 -8.12 5.90 -21.02
N GLY A 368 -7.47 5.87 -19.86
CA GLY A 368 -6.14 5.31 -19.66
C GLY A 368 -5.44 5.87 -18.42
N PRO A 369 -4.14 5.54 -18.24
CA PRO A 369 -3.37 6.08 -17.13
C PRO A 369 -3.21 7.61 -17.27
N PHE A 370 -3.56 8.36 -16.23
CA PHE A 370 -3.57 9.83 -16.27
C PHE A 370 -2.18 10.41 -16.59
N TYR A 371 -1.11 9.74 -16.16
CA TYR A 371 0.26 10.21 -16.35
C TYR A 371 0.66 10.22 -17.84
N PHE A 372 0.07 9.39 -18.70
CA PHE A 372 0.30 9.48 -20.15
C PHE A 372 -0.26 10.76 -20.75
N LYS A 373 -1.43 11.21 -20.30
CA LYS A 373 -1.99 12.50 -20.73
C LYS A 373 -1.16 13.67 -20.23
N LEU A 374 -0.61 13.58 -19.02
CA LEU A 374 0.34 14.59 -18.52
C LEU A 374 1.61 14.64 -19.36
N ILE A 375 2.21 13.50 -19.70
CA ILE A 375 3.40 13.47 -20.54
C ILE A 375 3.11 14.01 -21.95
N GLN A 376 1.91 13.80 -22.50
CA GLN A 376 1.53 14.38 -23.80
C GLN A 376 1.36 15.92 -23.77
N LEU A 377 1.18 16.52 -22.59
CA LEU A 377 1.04 17.96 -22.41
C LEU A 377 2.38 18.69 -22.26
N PHE A 378 3.48 17.96 -22.03
CA PHE A 378 4.84 18.47 -21.89
C PHE A 378 5.73 17.97 -23.03
#